data_AF-A0A7Y8IYX5-F1
#
_entry.id   AF-A0A7Y8IYX5-F1
#
_cell.length_a   1.000
_cell.length_b   1.000
_cell.length_c   1.000
_cell.angle_alpha   90.00
_cell.angle_beta   90.00
_cell.angle_gamma   90.00
#
_symmetry.space_group_name_H-M   'P 1'
#
loop_
_entity.id
_entity.type
_entity.pdbx_description
1 polymer ?
#
loop_
_entity_poly.entity_id
_entity_poly.type
_entity_poly.pdbx_seq_one_letter_code
_entity_poly.pdbx_strand_id
1 'polypeptide(L)'
;MGPSFKKYADNWETERYELLNTRVCDLQFNFQGTLLSRCLQKLFSELAAKKIQFRPQYFFTCGGDEWGCPDRVPIIGIPFHLADNRLTRIEREMGYTSYDKRDLMILLRHETGHAVNYAYTLYKTAEWEEIFGDFQKVYPTNFRFKFNPYSRNYVQSQGDPKYYAQAHPDEDFAETFAVWLTPRSNWRRRYENWPALRKLEYIDRTMRRLRHRKPQVHAGPLDSAYHTRTYRLIEYYGENIDDFKDNALGIYDDELKRIFPVMAEGVDRRILAKDLIRKNRRFLIRTIADWTGARDKVVAPVIIKFFRRSRDLGLYLPEEEESYRLASLTALGTAVVMNYLHTGRYIPD
;
A
#
# COMPACT_ATOMS: atom_id res chain seq x y z
N MET A 1 -15.80 33.54 -3.00
CA MET A 1 -14.35 33.30 -3.17
C MET A 1 -13.94 32.31 -2.10
N GLY A 2 -13.77 31.04 -2.48
CA GLY A 2 -13.30 30.01 -1.53
C GLY A 2 -11.83 30.24 -1.16
N PRO A 3 -11.37 29.77 0.01
CA PRO A 3 -9.97 29.88 0.38
C PRO A 3 -9.13 29.15 -0.66
N SER A 4 -8.24 29.91 -1.30
CA SER A 4 -7.22 29.42 -2.23
C SER A 4 -6.30 28.47 -1.46
N PHE A 5 -6.50 27.15 -1.63
CA PHE A 5 -5.55 26.13 -1.21
C PHE A 5 -4.25 26.38 -1.97
N LYS A 6 -3.31 27.09 -1.32
CA LYS A 6 -1.93 27.17 -1.80
C LYS A 6 -1.43 25.74 -1.93
N LYS A 7 -1.03 25.38 -3.14
CA LYS A 7 -0.47 24.09 -3.50
C LYS A 7 0.80 23.86 -2.64
N TYR A 8 0.70 23.13 -1.54
CA TYR A 8 1.83 22.69 -0.71
C TYR A 8 2.58 21.51 -1.36
N ALA A 9 2.64 21.52 -2.70
CA ALA A 9 3.29 20.48 -3.50
C ALA A 9 4.80 20.64 -3.36
N ASP A 10 5.41 19.83 -2.49
CA ASP A 10 6.75 19.21 -2.69
C ASP A 10 7.31 18.53 -1.43
N ASN A 11 6.47 18.13 -0.47
CA ASN A 11 6.92 17.18 0.54
C ASN A 11 5.89 16.08 0.81
N TRP A 12 6.41 14.87 1.03
CA TRP A 12 5.62 13.66 1.22
C TRP A 12 4.66 13.74 2.40
N GLU A 13 5.03 14.45 3.49
CA GLU A 13 4.18 14.52 4.68
C GLU A 13 2.90 15.32 4.41
N THR A 14 2.99 16.40 3.64
CA THR A 14 1.80 17.15 3.20
C THR A 14 0.94 16.34 2.25
N GLU A 15 1.54 15.67 1.25
CA GLU A 15 0.81 14.80 0.33
C GLU A 15 0.13 13.63 1.06
N ARG A 16 0.84 12.99 1.99
CA ARG A 16 0.32 11.93 2.84
C ARG A 16 -0.87 12.40 3.65
N TYR A 17 -0.78 13.58 4.28
CA TYR A 17 -1.87 14.15 5.05
C TYR A 17 -3.09 14.47 4.19
N GLU A 18 -2.89 15.05 3.01
CA GLU A 18 -3.97 15.28 2.05
C GLU A 18 -4.66 13.97 1.64
N LEU A 19 -3.88 12.93 1.33
CA LEU A 19 -4.40 11.60 1.00
C LEU A 19 -5.19 10.99 2.16
N LEU A 20 -4.62 11.00 3.38
CA LEU A 20 -5.27 10.49 4.58
C LEU A 20 -6.58 11.23 4.90
N ASN A 21 -6.65 12.53 4.59
CA ASN A 21 -7.84 13.35 4.82
C ASN A 21 -8.86 13.31 3.66
N THR A 22 -8.55 12.62 2.56
CA THR A 22 -9.44 12.47 1.40
C THR A 22 -10.42 11.31 1.61
N ARG A 23 -11.67 11.45 1.16
CA ARG A 23 -12.64 10.35 1.16
C ARG A 23 -12.15 9.24 0.22
N VAL A 24 -12.31 7.98 0.60
CA VAL A 24 -11.82 6.85 -0.20
C VAL A 24 -12.41 6.86 -1.62
N CYS A 25 -13.69 7.19 -1.77
CA CYS A 25 -14.33 7.32 -3.08
C CYS A 25 -13.80 8.47 -3.96
N ASP A 26 -13.15 9.48 -3.36
CA ASP A 26 -12.60 10.64 -4.07
C ASP A 26 -11.12 10.43 -4.45
N LEU A 27 -10.47 9.37 -3.97
CA LEU A 27 -9.06 9.08 -4.26
C LEU A 27 -8.85 8.88 -5.77
N GLN A 28 -7.93 9.67 -6.33
CA GLN A 28 -7.52 9.55 -7.73
C GLN A 28 -6.28 8.66 -7.81
N PHE A 29 -6.45 7.45 -8.35
CA PHE A 29 -5.37 6.47 -8.44
C PHE A 29 -4.46 6.72 -9.64
N ASN A 30 -3.15 6.82 -9.40
CA ASN A 30 -2.14 6.71 -10.44
C ASN A 30 -1.70 5.25 -10.59
N PHE A 31 -2.51 4.50 -11.34
CA PHE A 31 -2.34 3.06 -11.48
C PHE A 31 -1.21 2.67 -12.44
N GLN A 32 -0.97 3.46 -13.48
CA GLN A 32 0.11 3.23 -14.43
C GLN A 32 1.46 3.29 -13.72
N GLY A 33 2.31 2.28 -13.94
CA GLY A 33 3.65 2.22 -13.34
C GLY A 33 3.70 1.63 -11.93
N THR A 34 2.56 1.27 -11.33
CA THR A 34 2.53 0.46 -10.09
C THR A 34 3.10 -0.94 -10.30
N LEU A 35 3.56 -1.58 -9.22
CA LEU A 35 3.96 -3.00 -9.26
C LEU A 35 2.77 -3.89 -9.67
N LEU A 36 1.58 -3.59 -9.16
CA LEU A 36 0.35 -4.30 -9.48
C LEU A 36 0.05 -4.28 -10.99
N SER A 37 0.14 -3.12 -11.66
CA SER A 37 -0.11 -3.05 -13.11
C SER A 37 0.82 -3.96 -13.92
N ARG A 38 2.10 -4.05 -13.54
CA ARG A 38 3.08 -4.95 -14.17
C ARG A 38 2.75 -6.42 -13.90
N CYS A 39 2.31 -6.75 -12.68
CA CYS A 39 1.89 -8.10 -12.33
C CYS A 39 0.62 -8.52 -13.09
N LEU A 40 -0.37 -7.64 -13.25
CA LEU A 40 -1.56 -7.89 -14.07
C LEU A 40 -1.21 -8.10 -15.55
N GLN A 41 -0.33 -7.27 -16.13
CA GLN A 41 0.17 -7.49 -17.49
C GLN A 41 0.83 -8.86 -17.63
N LYS A 42 1.64 -9.25 -16.64
CA LYS A 42 2.27 -10.57 -16.60
C LYS A 42 1.23 -11.69 -16.51
N LEU A 43 0.25 -11.60 -15.63
CA LEU A 43 -0.85 -12.56 -15.52
C LEU A 43 -1.57 -12.72 -16.86
N PHE A 44 -1.96 -11.62 -17.51
CA PHE A 44 -2.64 -11.67 -18.81
C PHE A 44 -1.77 -12.28 -19.91
N SER A 45 -0.45 -12.05 -19.88
CA SER A 45 0.48 -12.73 -20.80
C SER A 45 0.55 -14.24 -20.56
N GLU A 46 0.48 -14.69 -19.30
CA GLU A 46 0.48 -16.12 -18.93
C GLU A 46 -0.81 -16.80 -19.39
N LEU A 47 -1.96 -16.16 -19.20
CA LEU A 47 -3.25 -16.64 -19.72
C LEU A 47 -3.25 -16.70 -21.26
N ALA A 48 -2.73 -15.67 -21.92
CA ALA A 48 -2.63 -15.62 -23.38
C ALA A 48 -1.72 -16.72 -23.93
N ALA A 49 -0.58 -16.99 -23.28
CA ALA A 49 0.32 -18.09 -23.64
C ALA A 49 -0.36 -19.47 -23.53
N LYS A 50 -1.34 -19.60 -22.63
CA LYS A 50 -2.18 -20.80 -22.50
C LYS A 50 -3.39 -20.83 -23.45
N LYS A 51 -3.61 -19.76 -24.23
CA LYS A 51 -4.73 -19.56 -25.15
C LYS A 51 -6.10 -19.52 -24.45
N ILE A 52 -6.12 -19.07 -23.20
CA ILE A 52 -7.36 -18.80 -22.45
C ILE A 52 -7.88 -17.43 -22.91
N GLN A 53 -9.12 -17.39 -23.43
CA GLN A 53 -9.73 -16.14 -23.88
C GLN A 53 -10.24 -15.28 -22.73
N PHE A 54 -10.71 -15.90 -21.66
CA PHE A 54 -11.17 -15.18 -20.48
C PHE A 54 -10.02 -14.37 -19.87
N ARG A 55 -10.24 -13.07 -19.75
CA ARG A 55 -9.41 -12.15 -18.98
C ARG A 55 -10.27 -11.64 -17.83
N PRO A 56 -9.99 -12.03 -16.57
CA PRO A 56 -10.79 -11.59 -15.46
C PRO A 56 -10.77 -10.06 -15.40
N GLN A 57 -11.95 -9.47 -15.23
CA GLN A 57 -12.04 -8.09 -14.79
C GLN A 57 -11.56 -8.01 -13.34
N TYR A 58 -11.19 -6.81 -12.92
CA TYR A 58 -10.85 -6.55 -11.53
C TYR A 58 -11.45 -5.22 -11.09
N PHE A 59 -11.64 -5.08 -9.78
CA PHE A 59 -12.05 -3.84 -9.15
C PHE A 59 -11.24 -3.63 -7.87
N PHE A 60 -11.17 -2.38 -7.41
CA PHE A 60 -10.51 -2.05 -6.16
C PHE A 60 -11.51 -2.13 -5.00
N THR A 61 -11.20 -2.96 -4.01
CA THR A 61 -12.04 -3.20 -2.82
C THR A 61 -11.43 -2.54 -1.59
N CYS A 62 -12.30 -2.19 -0.64
CA CYS A 62 -11.95 -1.69 0.69
C CYS A 62 -12.43 -2.65 1.80
N GLY A 63 -12.74 -3.91 1.46
CA GLY A 63 -13.10 -4.95 2.43
C GLY A 63 -11.89 -5.46 3.24
N GLY A 64 -11.10 -4.57 3.84
CA GLY A 64 -9.81 -4.93 4.48
C GLY A 64 -8.72 -5.34 3.47
N ASP A 65 -7.67 -6.01 3.95
CA ASP A 65 -6.55 -6.55 3.14
C ASP A 65 -6.97 -7.74 2.23
N GLU A 66 -8.27 -7.95 2.05
CA GLU A 66 -8.83 -9.15 1.45
C GLU A 66 -8.75 -9.05 -0.08
N TRP A 67 -7.74 -9.73 -0.62
CA TRP A 67 -7.84 -10.31 -1.96
C TRP A 67 -9.03 -11.27 -2.00
N GLY A 68 -9.73 -11.31 -3.12
CA GLY A 68 -10.80 -12.28 -3.26
C GLY A 68 -11.48 -12.27 -4.63
N CYS A 69 -12.37 -13.24 -4.81
CA CYS A 69 -13.25 -13.36 -5.96
C CYS A 69 -14.67 -13.54 -5.40
N PRO A 70 -15.60 -12.57 -5.57
CA PRO A 70 -16.93 -12.68 -4.99
C PRO A 70 -17.63 -13.96 -5.46
N ASP A 71 -18.43 -14.58 -4.60
CA ASP A 71 -19.01 -15.92 -4.85
C ASP A 71 -19.69 -15.98 -6.22
N ARG A 72 -19.21 -16.90 -7.07
CA ARG A 72 -19.71 -17.13 -8.44
C ARG A 72 -19.65 -15.91 -9.37
N VAL A 73 -18.94 -14.85 -9.01
CA VAL A 73 -18.73 -13.66 -9.84
C VAL A 73 -17.31 -13.69 -10.42
N PRO A 74 -17.14 -13.76 -11.75
CA PRO A 74 -15.82 -13.94 -12.37
C PRO A 74 -15.01 -12.64 -12.45
N ILE A 75 -14.80 -11.98 -11.31
CA ILE A 75 -14.10 -10.71 -11.15
C ILE A 75 -13.18 -10.79 -9.93
N ILE A 76 -11.98 -10.22 -10.04
CA ILE A 76 -11.00 -10.19 -8.95
C ILE A 76 -11.16 -8.89 -8.14
N GLY A 77 -11.41 -9.01 -6.85
CA GLY A 77 -11.28 -7.94 -5.87
C GLY A 77 -9.81 -7.76 -5.48
N ILE A 78 -9.29 -6.55 -5.66
CA ILE A 78 -7.90 -6.21 -5.34
C ILE A 78 -7.89 -5.10 -4.29
N PRO A 79 -7.10 -5.21 -3.21
CA PRO A 79 -6.99 -4.14 -2.22
C PRO A 79 -6.65 -2.79 -2.86
N PHE A 80 -7.46 -1.76 -2.57
CA PHE A 80 -7.38 -0.48 -3.28
C PHE A 80 -6.04 0.26 -3.10
N HIS A 81 -5.35 0.06 -1.98
CA HIS A 81 -4.06 0.70 -1.70
C HIS A 81 -2.94 0.25 -2.66
N LEU A 82 -3.14 -0.84 -3.41
CA LEU A 82 -2.24 -1.29 -4.48
C LEU A 82 -2.45 -0.54 -5.80
N ALA A 83 -3.52 0.25 -5.91
CA ALA A 83 -3.85 1.02 -7.10
C ALA A 83 -2.94 2.25 -7.29
N ASP A 84 -2.17 2.66 -6.28
CA ASP A 84 -1.30 3.83 -6.33
C ASP A 84 -0.06 3.63 -5.45
N ASN A 85 1.12 4.01 -5.96
CA ASN A 85 2.39 3.88 -5.23
C ASN A 85 2.42 4.71 -3.93
N ARG A 86 1.65 5.79 -3.86
CA ARG A 86 1.51 6.64 -2.67
C ARG A 86 0.73 5.92 -1.58
N LEU A 87 -0.35 5.25 -1.93
CA LEU A 87 -1.12 4.44 -0.99
C LEU A 87 -0.30 3.24 -0.50
N THR A 88 0.39 2.53 -1.41
CA THR A 88 1.32 1.45 -1.03
C THR A 88 2.45 1.96 -0.12
N ARG A 89 2.88 3.21 -0.28
CA ARG A 89 3.86 3.85 0.60
C ARG A 89 3.28 4.12 1.99
N ILE A 90 2.02 4.59 2.09
CA ILE A 90 1.32 4.78 3.35
C ILE A 90 1.24 3.47 4.13
N GLU A 91 0.78 2.38 3.49
CA GLU A 91 0.73 1.03 4.09
C GLU A 91 2.06 0.64 4.73
N ARG A 92 3.15 0.76 3.95
CA ARG A 92 4.50 0.41 4.39
C ARG A 92 4.99 1.28 5.55
N GLU A 93 4.72 2.58 5.51
CA GLU A 93 5.16 3.51 6.56
C GLU A 93 4.34 3.40 7.85
N MET A 94 3.10 2.90 7.77
CA MET A 94 2.23 2.63 8.93
C MET A 94 2.42 1.21 9.49
N GLY A 95 3.18 0.36 8.81
CA GLY A 95 3.46 -1.00 9.26
C GLY A 95 2.34 -2.01 8.96
N TYR A 96 1.45 -1.68 8.02
CA TYR A 96 0.45 -2.61 7.48
C TYR A 96 1.08 -3.53 6.42
N THR A 97 0.24 -4.18 5.61
CA THR A 97 0.65 -5.23 4.67
C THR A 97 1.43 -4.64 3.48
N SER A 98 2.61 -5.21 3.21
CA SER A 98 3.40 -4.91 2.02
C SER A 98 3.51 -6.15 1.13
N TYR A 99 3.29 -5.97 -0.17
CA TYR A 99 3.38 -7.06 -1.15
C TYR A 99 4.58 -6.87 -2.07
N ASP A 100 5.38 -7.92 -2.21
CA ASP A 100 6.39 -7.97 -3.25
C ASP A 100 5.82 -8.55 -4.57
N LYS A 101 6.67 -8.66 -5.59
CA LYS A 101 6.26 -9.18 -6.90
C LYS A 101 5.80 -10.64 -6.82
N ARG A 102 6.44 -11.45 -5.98
CA ARG A 102 6.12 -12.86 -5.81
C ARG A 102 4.75 -12.99 -5.15
N ASP A 103 4.49 -12.24 -4.08
CA ASP A 103 3.23 -12.26 -3.34
C ASP A 103 2.05 -11.92 -4.27
N LEU A 104 2.16 -10.79 -4.99
CA LEU A 104 1.13 -10.37 -5.94
C LEU A 104 0.87 -11.41 -7.03
N MET A 105 1.91 -12.06 -7.56
CA MET A 105 1.74 -13.06 -8.61
C MET A 105 1.13 -14.37 -8.07
N ILE A 106 1.31 -14.71 -6.80
CA ILE A 106 0.64 -15.86 -6.18
C ILE A 106 -0.85 -15.55 -6.06
N LEU A 107 -1.19 -14.42 -5.42
CA LEU A 107 -2.57 -14.00 -5.19
C LEU A 107 -3.34 -13.80 -6.49
N LEU A 108 -2.77 -13.08 -7.46
CA LEU A 108 -3.41 -12.87 -8.77
C LEU A 108 -3.72 -14.17 -9.50
N ARG A 109 -2.84 -15.17 -9.44
CA ARG A 109 -3.08 -16.46 -10.10
C ARG A 109 -4.12 -17.29 -9.36
N HIS A 110 -4.10 -17.23 -8.03
CA HIS A 110 -5.09 -17.87 -7.16
C HIS A 110 -6.48 -17.30 -7.46
N GLU A 111 -6.67 -15.97 -7.39
CA GLU A 111 -7.95 -15.33 -7.66
C GLU A 111 -8.42 -15.53 -9.11
N THR A 112 -7.47 -15.60 -10.05
CA THR A 112 -7.80 -15.97 -11.44
C THR A 112 -8.34 -17.40 -11.53
N GLY A 113 -7.89 -18.30 -10.66
CA GLY A 113 -8.42 -19.65 -10.53
C GLY A 113 -9.92 -19.63 -10.21
N HIS A 114 -10.31 -18.95 -9.14
CA HIS A 114 -11.73 -18.74 -8.80
C HIS A 114 -12.50 -18.11 -9.97
N ALA A 115 -11.98 -17.01 -10.51
CA ALA A 115 -12.65 -16.30 -11.60
C ALA A 115 -12.86 -17.19 -12.83
N VAL A 116 -11.89 -18.05 -13.19
CA VAL A 116 -12.02 -19.04 -14.27
C VAL A 116 -13.04 -20.12 -13.92
N ASN A 117 -13.03 -20.63 -12.68
CA ASN A 117 -14.01 -21.61 -12.21
C ASN A 117 -15.43 -21.09 -12.41
N TYR A 118 -15.66 -19.83 -12.02
CA TYR A 118 -16.96 -19.17 -12.11
C TYR A 118 -17.33 -18.82 -13.54
N ALA A 119 -16.40 -18.25 -14.31
CA ALA A 119 -16.63 -17.81 -15.69
C ALA A 119 -17.09 -18.95 -16.59
N TYR A 120 -16.56 -20.16 -16.39
CA TYR A 120 -16.92 -21.35 -17.16
C TYR A 120 -17.82 -22.33 -16.40
N THR A 121 -18.27 -21.96 -15.20
CA THR A 121 -19.10 -22.77 -14.30
C THR A 121 -18.58 -24.19 -14.07
N LEU A 122 -17.26 -24.36 -13.96
CA LEU A 122 -16.64 -25.70 -13.86
C LEU A 122 -17.07 -26.43 -12.59
N TYR A 123 -17.29 -25.70 -11.51
CA TYR A 123 -17.83 -26.18 -10.23
C TYR A 123 -19.19 -26.89 -10.33
N LYS A 124 -19.92 -26.74 -11.45
CA LYS A 124 -21.18 -27.47 -11.69
C LYS A 124 -21.00 -28.82 -12.38
N THR A 125 -19.79 -29.15 -12.81
CA THR A 125 -19.52 -30.39 -13.54
C THR A 125 -19.26 -31.54 -12.59
N ALA A 126 -19.83 -32.72 -12.85
CA ALA A 126 -19.63 -33.91 -12.02
C ALA A 126 -18.14 -34.30 -11.90
N GLU A 127 -17.35 -34.12 -12.97
CA GLU A 127 -15.90 -34.37 -12.97
C GLU A 127 -15.15 -33.42 -12.00
N TRP A 128 -15.61 -32.17 -11.85
CA TRP A 128 -15.03 -31.23 -10.89
C TRP A 128 -15.31 -31.68 -9.45
N GLU A 129 -16.56 -32.02 -9.16
CA GLU A 129 -16.99 -32.47 -7.83
C GLU A 129 -16.30 -33.77 -7.41
N GLU A 130 -16.11 -34.71 -8.33
CA GLU A 130 -15.35 -35.95 -8.06
C GLU A 130 -13.89 -35.68 -7.67
N ILE A 131 -13.28 -34.63 -8.24
CA ILE A 131 -11.84 -34.35 -8.10
C ILE A 131 -11.53 -33.43 -6.91
N PHE A 132 -12.37 -32.42 -6.68
CA PHE A 132 -12.15 -31.40 -5.64
C PHE A 132 -13.08 -31.57 -4.43
N GLY A 133 -14.27 -32.14 -4.62
CA GLY A 133 -15.29 -32.33 -3.59
C GLY A 133 -16.49 -31.38 -3.74
N ASP A 134 -17.30 -31.30 -2.69
CA ASP A 134 -18.55 -30.54 -2.67
C ASP A 134 -18.30 -29.01 -2.67
N PHE A 135 -18.68 -28.35 -3.76
CA PHE A 135 -18.59 -26.88 -3.89
C PHE A 135 -19.54 -26.13 -2.93
N GLN A 136 -20.66 -26.74 -2.50
CA GLN A 136 -21.62 -26.11 -1.58
C GLN A 136 -21.20 -26.23 -0.12
N LYS A 137 -20.04 -26.83 0.16
CA LYS A 137 -19.52 -26.96 1.52
C LYS A 137 -19.40 -25.58 2.16
N VAL A 138 -19.84 -25.45 3.41
CA VAL A 138 -19.74 -24.19 4.14
C VAL A 138 -18.26 -23.82 4.35
N TYR A 139 -17.90 -22.59 3.99
CA TYR A 139 -16.56 -22.06 4.25
C TYR A 139 -16.25 -22.03 5.76
N PRO A 140 -15.03 -22.38 6.18
CA PRO A 140 -14.61 -22.26 7.57
C PRO A 140 -14.72 -20.81 8.06
N THR A 141 -15.29 -20.60 9.25
CA THR A 141 -15.40 -19.27 9.84
C THR A 141 -14.04 -18.71 10.26
N ASN A 142 -13.82 -17.41 10.02
CA ASN A 142 -12.60 -16.68 10.42
C ASN A 142 -11.29 -17.32 9.94
N PHE A 143 -11.28 -17.93 8.75
CA PHE A 143 -10.11 -18.65 8.19
C PHE A 143 -9.57 -19.77 9.09
N ARG A 144 -10.34 -20.23 10.08
CA ARG A 144 -9.94 -21.31 10.99
C ARG A 144 -10.38 -22.65 10.42
N PHE A 145 -9.46 -23.32 9.75
CA PHE A 145 -9.65 -24.69 9.25
C PHE A 145 -8.59 -25.64 9.80
N LYS A 146 -8.98 -26.90 10.00
CA LYS A 146 -8.03 -27.96 10.31
C LYS A 146 -7.33 -28.40 9.02
N PHE A 147 -6.01 -28.47 9.03
CA PHE A 147 -5.22 -28.94 7.90
C PHE A 147 -4.25 -30.04 8.34
N ASN A 148 -3.90 -30.91 7.38
CA ASN A 148 -2.84 -31.90 7.54
C ASN A 148 -1.62 -31.46 6.71
N PRO A 149 -0.52 -31.01 7.35
CA PRO A 149 0.66 -30.52 6.63
C PRO A 149 1.39 -31.62 5.82
N TYR A 150 1.14 -32.89 6.11
CA TYR A 150 1.73 -34.03 5.42
C TYR A 150 0.85 -34.59 4.29
N SER A 151 -0.34 -34.02 4.06
CA SER A 151 -1.23 -34.46 3.01
C SER A 151 -0.63 -34.21 1.63
N ARG A 152 -0.53 -35.27 0.82
CA ARG A 152 -0.11 -35.20 -0.60
C ARG A 152 -1.29 -35.06 -1.56
N ASN A 153 -2.52 -34.97 -1.04
CA ASN A 153 -3.73 -34.80 -1.84
C ASN A 153 -3.88 -33.37 -2.38
N TYR A 154 -3.15 -32.41 -1.82
CA TYR A 154 -3.23 -31.00 -2.18
C TYR A 154 -1.91 -30.52 -2.77
N VAL A 155 -1.98 -29.52 -3.64
CA VAL A 155 -0.77 -28.81 -4.05
C VAL A 155 -0.18 -28.04 -2.87
N GLN A 156 1.13 -27.90 -2.86
CA GLN A 156 1.79 -27.04 -1.88
C GLN A 156 1.48 -25.58 -2.23
N SER A 157 0.78 -24.89 -1.32
CA SER A 157 0.51 -23.47 -1.49
C SER A 157 1.80 -22.67 -1.63
N GLN A 158 1.78 -21.67 -2.51
CA GLN A 158 2.97 -20.87 -2.85
C GLN A 158 3.13 -19.63 -1.96
N GLY A 159 2.08 -19.26 -1.21
CA GLY A 159 2.00 -18.09 -0.35
C GLY A 159 1.45 -18.41 1.05
N ASP A 160 1.08 -17.36 1.78
CA ASP A 160 0.44 -17.43 3.09
C ASP A 160 -1.06 -17.02 2.98
N PRO A 161 -1.97 -17.66 3.72
CA PRO A 161 -1.72 -18.74 4.67
C PRO A 161 -1.36 -20.08 4.01
N LYS A 162 -0.39 -20.79 4.59
CA LYS A 162 -0.03 -22.14 4.13
C LYS A 162 -1.24 -23.08 4.24
N TYR A 163 -1.30 -24.04 3.32
CA TYR A 163 -2.32 -25.10 3.28
C TYR A 163 -3.74 -24.61 2.95
N TYR A 164 -3.90 -23.41 2.39
CA TYR A 164 -5.20 -22.83 2.07
C TYR A 164 -6.06 -23.71 1.14
N ALA A 165 -5.43 -24.50 0.26
CA ALA A 165 -6.08 -25.54 -0.54
C ALA A 165 -6.92 -26.55 0.27
N GLN A 166 -6.69 -26.71 1.58
CA GLN A 166 -7.45 -27.63 2.45
C GLN A 166 -8.69 -26.97 3.08
N ALA A 167 -8.85 -25.66 2.93
CA ALA A 167 -9.95 -24.91 3.55
C ALA A 167 -11.30 -25.25 2.91
N HIS A 168 -11.34 -25.30 1.57
CA HIS A 168 -12.57 -25.52 0.80
C HIS A 168 -12.24 -26.12 -0.59
N PRO A 169 -13.11 -26.95 -1.20
CA PRO A 169 -12.88 -27.49 -2.55
C PRO A 169 -12.61 -26.44 -3.63
N ASP A 170 -13.19 -25.25 -3.51
CA ASP A 170 -12.91 -24.16 -4.44
C ASP A 170 -11.51 -23.55 -4.24
N GLU A 171 -11.03 -23.49 -3.00
CA GLU A 171 -9.66 -23.06 -2.68
C GLU A 171 -8.62 -24.06 -3.21
N ASP A 172 -8.93 -25.35 -3.11
CA ASP A 172 -8.13 -26.42 -3.71
C ASP A 172 -8.03 -26.26 -5.23
N PHE A 173 -9.15 -25.93 -5.90
CA PHE A 173 -9.15 -25.63 -7.32
C PHE A 173 -8.29 -24.41 -7.64
N ALA A 174 -8.46 -23.30 -6.91
CA ALA A 174 -7.74 -22.04 -7.15
C ALA A 174 -6.22 -22.20 -6.93
N GLU A 175 -5.79 -22.84 -5.85
CA GLU A 175 -4.39 -23.15 -5.59
C GLU A 175 -3.80 -24.08 -6.66
N THR A 176 -4.54 -25.12 -7.05
CA THR A 176 -4.10 -26.04 -8.12
C THR A 176 -3.97 -25.31 -9.45
N PHE A 177 -4.90 -24.40 -9.77
CA PHE A 177 -4.86 -23.57 -10.96
C PHE A 177 -3.63 -22.65 -10.96
N ALA A 178 -3.34 -22.01 -9.83
CA ALA A 178 -2.18 -21.14 -9.69
C ALA A 178 -0.86 -21.88 -9.94
N VAL A 179 -0.71 -23.10 -9.41
CA VAL A 179 0.46 -23.96 -9.65
C VAL A 179 0.58 -24.35 -11.13
N TRP A 180 -0.53 -24.68 -11.79
CA TRP A 180 -0.56 -25.04 -13.22
C TRP A 180 -0.23 -23.85 -14.13
N LEU A 181 -0.73 -22.65 -13.81
CA LEU A 181 -0.50 -21.44 -14.59
C LEU A 181 0.92 -20.92 -14.45
N THR A 182 1.54 -21.10 -13.27
CA THR A 182 2.89 -20.65 -12.96
C THR A 182 3.92 -21.17 -13.99
N PRO A 183 4.60 -20.29 -14.74
CA PRO A 183 5.59 -20.72 -15.73
C PRO A 183 6.72 -21.52 -15.11
N ARG A 184 7.17 -22.58 -15.80
CA ARG A 184 8.28 -23.45 -15.38
C ARG A 184 8.11 -24.06 -13.98
N SER A 185 6.87 -24.23 -13.50
CA SER A 185 6.61 -24.87 -12.21
C SER A 185 7.01 -26.35 -12.15
N ASN A 186 7.24 -26.98 -13.31
CA ASN A 186 7.61 -28.39 -13.45
C ASN A 186 6.67 -29.32 -12.67
N TRP A 187 5.40 -28.94 -12.59
CA TRP A 187 4.41 -29.57 -11.72
C TRP A 187 4.26 -31.07 -11.97
N ARG A 188 4.40 -31.53 -13.22
CA ARG A 188 4.35 -32.97 -13.57
C ARG A 188 5.38 -33.78 -12.78
N ARG A 189 6.63 -33.32 -12.77
CA ARG A 189 7.72 -33.97 -12.05
C ARG A 189 7.61 -33.75 -10.54
N ARG A 190 7.24 -32.53 -10.13
CA ARG A 190 7.13 -32.19 -8.70
C ARG A 190 6.07 -33.02 -7.98
N TYR A 191 4.96 -33.34 -8.66
CA TYR A 191 3.82 -34.06 -8.10
C TYR A 191 3.68 -35.48 -8.64
N GLU A 192 4.67 -36.05 -9.34
CA GLU A 192 4.54 -37.34 -10.06
C GLU A 192 4.06 -38.51 -9.18
N ASN A 193 4.41 -38.49 -7.89
CA ASN A 193 4.05 -39.50 -6.89
C ASN A 193 3.02 -38.98 -5.87
N TRP A 194 2.30 -37.91 -6.19
CA TRP A 194 1.32 -37.26 -5.30
C TRP A 194 -0.08 -37.40 -5.90
N PRO A 195 -1.10 -37.77 -5.10
CA PRO A 195 -2.49 -37.78 -5.58
C PRO A 195 -2.98 -36.43 -6.15
N ALA A 196 -2.41 -35.31 -5.67
CA ALA A 196 -2.66 -33.97 -6.23
C ALA A 196 -2.37 -33.85 -7.74
N LEU A 197 -1.55 -34.74 -8.32
CA LEU A 197 -1.28 -34.76 -9.76
C LEU A 197 -2.57 -34.89 -10.59
N ARG A 198 -3.52 -35.70 -10.13
CA ARG A 198 -4.81 -35.88 -10.81
C ARG A 198 -5.56 -34.56 -10.99
N LYS A 199 -5.48 -33.66 -10.00
CA LYS A 199 -6.09 -32.32 -10.04
C LYS A 199 -5.39 -31.42 -11.06
N LEU A 200 -4.06 -31.44 -11.10
CA LEU A 200 -3.27 -30.70 -12.08
C LEU A 200 -3.53 -31.19 -13.51
N GLU A 201 -3.65 -32.50 -13.71
CA GLU A 201 -4.00 -33.11 -15.00
C GLU A 201 -5.43 -32.74 -15.43
N TYR A 202 -6.38 -32.71 -14.50
CA TYR A 202 -7.72 -32.20 -14.76
C TYR A 202 -7.69 -30.75 -15.23
N ILE A 203 -7.01 -29.85 -14.52
CA ILE A 203 -6.89 -28.45 -14.93
C ILE A 203 -6.25 -28.35 -16.31
N ASP A 204 -5.17 -29.07 -16.56
CA ASP A 204 -4.47 -29.04 -17.85
C ASP A 204 -5.34 -29.55 -19.00
N ARG A 205 -6.11 -30.63 -18.81
CA ARG A 205 -7.08 -31.14 -19.80
C ARG A 205 -8.23 -30.15 -20.00
N THR A 206 -8.80 -29.63 -18.93
CA THR A 206 -9.95 -28.71 -18.97
C THR A 206 -9.58 -27.39 -19.62
N MET A 207 -8.45 -26.78 -19.25
CA MET A 207 -7.98 -25.54 -19.88
C MET A 207 -7.63 -25.73 -21.36
N ARG A 208 -7.16 -26.91 -21.79
CA ARG A 208 -7.02 -27.23 -23.23
C ARG A 208 -8.37 -27.25 -23.95
N ARG A 209 -9.41 -27.86 -23.35
CA ARG A 209 -10.78 -27.89 -23.91
C ARG A 209 -11.39 -26.49 -24.02
N LEU A 210 -11.04 -25.60 -23.09
CA LEU A 210 -11.52 -24.21 -23.06
C LEU A 210 -10.73 -23.24 -23.94
N ARG A 211 -9.65 -23.68 -24.59
CA ARG A 211 -8.88 -22.82 -25.50
C ARG A 211 -9.80 -22.21 -26.55
N HIS A 212 -9.69 -20.90 -26.71
CA HIS A 212 -10.51 -20.13 -27.66
C HIS A 212 -12.03 -20.15 -27.40
N ARG A 213 -12.50 -20.68 -26.27
CA ARG A 213 -13.91 -20.61 -25.87
C ARG A 213 -14.17 -19.36 -25.05
N LYS A 214 -15.28 -18.69 -25.34
CA LYS A 214 -15.79 -17.57 -24.55
C LYS A 214 -16.30 -18.07 -23.18
N PRO A 215 -16.16 -17.28 -22.10
CA PRO A 215 -16.76 -17.60 -20.82
C PRO A 215 -18.29 -17.53 -20.90
N GLN A 216 -18.97 -18.19 -19.97
CA GLN A 216 -20.44 -18.23 -19.88
C GLN A 216 -20.97 -17.12 -18.95
N VAL A 217 -20.24 -16.81 -17.88
CA VAL A 217 -20.57 -15.74 -16.94
C VAL A 217 -19.58 -14.59 -17.14
N HIS A 218 -20.08 -13.35 -17.12
CA HIS A 218 -19.28 -12.16 -17.44
C HIS A 218 -19.27 -11.09 -16.35
N ALA A 219 -20.30 -11.04 -15.49
CA ALA A 219 -20.48 -9.97 -14.52
C ALA A 219 -21.32 -10.45 -13.33
N GLY A 220 -21.26 -9.67 -12.25
CA GLY A 220 -22.03 -9.87 -11.03
C GLY A 220 -21.85 -8.67 -10.10
N PRO A 221 -22.51 -8.67 -8.93
CA PRO A 221 -22.35 -7.61 -7.93
C PRO A 221 -20.91 -7.55 -7.43
N LEU A 222 -20.42 -6.32 -7.22
CA LEU A 222 -19.12 -6.09 -6.61
C LEU A 222 -19.27 -6.07 -5.09
N ASP A 223 -18.35 -6.72 -4.38
CA ASP A 223 -18.28 -6.64 -2.93
C ASP A 223 -17.36 -5.50 -2.52
N SER A 224 -17.86 -4.57 -1.68
CA SER A 224 -17.03 -3.59 -0.99
C SER A 224 -16.20 -2.64 -1.86
N ALA A 225 -16.68 -2.33 -3.08
CA ALA A 225 -15.96 -1.51 -4.05
C ALA A 225 -15.64 -0.08 -3.54
N TYR A 226 -14.40 0.38 -3.80
CA TYR A 226 -13.86 1.61 -3.20
C TYR A 226 -14.70 2.88 -3.47
N HIS A 227 -15.28 2.99 -4.66
CA HIS A 227 -16.07 4.17 -5.08
C HIS A 227 -17.37 4.34 -4.29
N THR A 228 -17.78 3.33 -3.51
CA THR A 228 -18.94 3.38 -2.61
C THR A 228 -18.58 3.86 -1.20
N ARG A 229 -17.29 4.06 -0.89
CA ARG A 229 -16.80 4.33 0.46
C ARG A 229 -16.61 5.82 0.71
N THR A 230 -17.48 6.40 1.54
CA THR A 230 -17.53 7.85 1.80
C THR A 230 -16.72 8.32 3.01
N TYR A 231 -16.17 7.40 3.80
CA TYR A 231 -15.25 7.73 4.90
C TYR A 231 -13.89 8.18 4.36
N ARG A 232 -13.14 8.93 5.16
CA ARG A 232 -11.76 9.35 4.88
C ARG A 232 -10.79 8.19 4.98
N LEU A 233 -9.69 8.26 4.24
CA LEU A 233 -8.66 7.23 4.26
C LEU A 233 -8.07 7.02 5.66
N ILE A 234 -7.96 8.06 6.49
CA ILE A 234 -7.51 7.91 7.88
C ILE A 234 -8.50 7.09 8.73
N GLU A 235 -9.80 7.20 8.47
CA GLU A 235 -10.85 6.46 9.16
C GLU A 235 -10.85 4.98 8.74
N TYR A 236 -10.48 4.67 7.49
CA TYR A 236 -10.23 3.30 7.02
C TYR A 236 -9.18 2.60 7.88
N TYR A 237 -8.11 3.30 8.19
CA TYR A 237 -7.01 2.78 9.00
C TYR A 237 -7.33 2.73 10.50
N GLY A 238 -8.41 3.40 10.95
CA GLY A 238 -8.74 3.51 12.37
C GLY A 238 -7.76 4.40 13.15
N GLU A 239 -7.10 5.34 12.47
CA GLU A 239 -6.01 6.16 13.01
C GLU A 239 -6.46 7.61 13.24
N ASN A 240 -5.64 8.41 13.95
CA ASN A 240 -5.93 9.82 14.19
C ASN A 240 -5.20 10.74 13.21
N ILE A 241 -5.95 11.61 12.51
CA ILE A 241 -5.38 12.55 11.55
C ILE A 241 -4.45 13.59 12.20
N ASP A 242 -4.66 13.89 13.49
CA ASP A 242 -3.83 14.85 14.23
C ASP A 242 -2.38 14.37 14.36
N ASP A 243 -2.13 13.06 14.37
CA ASP A 243 -0.78 12.47 14.42
C ASP A 243 0.05 12.82 13.16
N PHE A 244 -0.60 13.20 12.07
CA PHE A 244 0.02 13.56 10.80
C PHE A 244 0.08 15.08 10.55
N LYS A 245 -0.70 15.87 11.31
CA LYS A 245 -0.89 17.31 11.11
C LYS A 245 0.39 18.11 11.28
N ASP A 246 1.16 17.81 12.32
CA ASP A 246 2.37 18.56 12.69
C ASP A 246 3.44 18.50 11.60
N ASN A 247 3.59 17.34 10.97
CA ASN A 247 4.57 17.12 9.91
C ASN A 247 4.09 17.71 8.57
N ALA A 248 2.78 17.69 8.33
CA ALA A 248 2.17 18.09 7.07
C ALA A 248 2.00 19.59 6.87
N LEU A 249 1.68 20.35 7.93
CA LEU A 249 1.30 21.76 7.80
C LEU A 249 2.46 22.75 7.62
N GLY A 250 3.71 22.27 7.55
CA GLY A 250 4.87 23.17 7.43
C GLY A 250 4.90 24.20 8.56
N ILE A 251 4.49 23.77 9.76
CA ILE A 251 4.44 24.66 10.92
C ILE A 251 5.84 25.21 11.13
N TYR A 252 5.94 26.54 11.18
CA TYR A 252 7.16 27.36 11.14
C TYR A 252 7.70 27.78 9.77
N ASP A 253 7.06 27.44 8.66
CA ASP A 253 7.55 27.79 7.32
C ASP A 253 7.60 29.30 7.08
N ASP A 254 6.59 30.06 7.51
CA ASP A 254 6.54 31.50 7.30
C ASP A 254 7.56 32.22 8.21
N GLU A 255 7.73 31.76 9.45
CA GLU A 255 8.78 32.20 10.35
C GLU A 255 10.17 31.86 9.78
N LEU A 256 10.34 30.65 9.26
CA LEU A 256 11.60 30.22 8.62
C LEU A 256 11.87 31.03 7.35
N LYS A 257 10.87 31.41 6.56
CA LYS A 257 11.04 32.30 5.39
C LYS A 257 11.38 33.73 5.80
N ARG A 258 10.90 34.20 6.94
CA ARG A 258 11.30 35.49 7.53
C ARG A 258 12.76 35.45 8.02
N ILE A 259 13.16 34.33 8.63
CA ILE A 259 14.53 34.12 9.12
C ILE A 259 15.49 33.82 7.96
N PHE A 260 15.06 33.13 6.92
CA PHE A 260 15.87 32.76 5.77
C PHE A 260 15.08 33.03 4.49
N PRO A 261 15.40 34.11 3.74
CA PRO A 261 14.63 34.46 2.57
C PRO A 261 14.68 33.39 1.46
N VAL A 262 13.64 33.38 0.62
CA VAL A 262 13.58 32.57 -0.62
C VAL A 262 14.29 33.32 -1.75
N MET A 263 14.87 32.58 -2.69
CA MET A 263 15.82 33.04 -3.70
C MET A 263 15.44 34.37 -4.38
N ALA A 264 16.32 35.37 -4.28
CA ALA A 264 16.41 36.53 -5.17
C ALA A 264 17.65 36.42 -6.07
N GLU A 265 17.49 36.65 -7.37
CA GLU A 265 18.60 36.63 -8.33
C GLU A 265 19.67 37.67 -7.97
N GLY A 266 20.97 37.30 -8.00
CA GLY A 266 22.09 38.26 -7.94
C GLY A 266 23.03 38.28 -6.71
N VAL A 267 22.90 37.40 -5.71
CA VAL A 267 23.82 37.39 -4.53
C VAL A 267 25.03 36.46 -4.74
N ASP A 268 26.27 36.89 -4.54
CA ASP A 268 27.48 36.15 -4.97
C ASP A 268 28.09 35.20 -3.90
N ARG A 269 27.78 35.39 -2.61
CA ARG A 269 28.22 34.52 -1.49
C ARG A 269 27.06 34.11 -0.61
N ARG A 270 26.80 32.80 -0.49
CA ARG A 270 25.60 32.27 0.18
C ARG A 270 25.87 30.97 0.90
N ILE A 271 25.14 30.77 2.00
CA ILE A 271 25.10 29.52 2.75
C ILE A 271 23.67 28.97 2.67
N LEU A 272 23.50 27.65 2.52
CA LEU A 272 22.17 27.04 2.63
C LEU A 272 21.75 27.01 4.11
N ALA A 273 20.52 27.41 4.42
CA ALA A 273 20.03 27.46 5.79
C ALA A 273 20.14 26.09 6.50
N LYS A 274 19.90 24.99 5.76
CA LYS A 274 20.10 23.62 6.25
C LYS A 274 21.54 23.36 6.74
N ASP A 275 22.53 23.92 6.07
CA ASP A 275 23.95 23.68 6.38
C ASP A 275 24.37 24.48 7.61
N LEU A 276 23.88 25.71 7.74
CA LEU A 276 24.03 26.51 8.95
C LEU A 276 23.46 25.79 10.18
N ILE A 277 22.23 25.28 10.08
CA ILE A 277 21.56 24.56 11.17
C ILE A 277 22.31 23.28 11.52
N ARG A 278 22.77 22.53 10.51
CA ARG A 278 23.54 21.30 10.70
C ARG A 278 24.87 21.56 11.42
N LYS A 279 25.61 22.58 11.00
CA LYS A 279 26.89 23.01 11.60
C LYS A 279 26.71 23.41 13.07
N ASN A 280 25.63 24.15 13.38
CA ASN A 280 25.37 24.70 14.70
C ASN A 280 24.40 23.88 15.57
N ARG A 281 24.04 22.65 15.16
CA ARG A 281 22.98 21.85 15.80
C ARG A 281 23.17 21.68 17.31
N ARG A 282 24.38 21.33 17.76
CA ARG A 282 24.67 21.12 19.20
C ARG A 282 24.56 22.41 20.00
N PHE A 283 25.03 23.51 19.42
CA PHE A 283 24.93 24.84 20.01
C PHE A 283 23.46 25.24 20.19
N LEU A 284 22.67 25.17 19.12
CA LEU A 284 21.24 25.51 19.14
C LEU A 284 20.47 24.68 20.19
N ILE A 285 20.70 23.36 20.24
CA ILE A 285 20.02 22.49 21.20
C ILE A 285 20.36 22.88 22.64
N ARG A 286 21.64 23.07 22.96
CA ARG A 286 22.09 23.39 24.32
C ARG A 286 21.62 24.77 24.74
N THR A 287 21.81 25.78 23.91
CA THR A 287 21.39 27.15 24.21
C THR A 287 19.89 27.23 24.50
N ILE A 288 19.05 26.61 23.67
CA ILE A 288 17.61 26.61 23.93
C ILE A 288 17.28 25.82 25.20
N ALA A 289 17.87 24.64 25.40
CA ALA A 289 17.67 23.82 26.60
C ALA A 289 18.00 24.59 27.89
N ASP A 290 19.13 25.29 27.91
CA ASP A 290 19.61 26.08 29.06
C ASP A 290 18.62 27.23 29.39
N TRP A 291 18.14 27.95 28.38
CA TRP A 291 17.23 29.09 28.58
C TRP A 291 15.78 28.68 28.86
N THR A 292 15.32 27.52 28.39
CA THR A 292 13.95 27.05 28.66
C THR A 292 13.85 26.08 29.84
N GLY A 293 14.98 25.60 30.37
CA GLY A 293 15.01 24.51 31.36
C GLY A 293 14.55 23.15 30.81
N ALA A 294 14.47 23.00 29.48
CA ALA A 294 14.03 21.76 28.84
C ALA A 294 15.21 20.77 28.73
N ARG A 295 14.92 19.47 28.68
CA ARG A 295 15.94 18.45 28.37
C ARG A 295 16.30 18.52 26.88
N ASP A 296 17.55 18.24 26.50
CA ASP A 296 18.01 18.16 25.09
C ASP A 296 17.08 17.34 24.20
N LYS A 297 16.53 16.23 24.71
CA LYS A 297 15.62 15.35 23.97
C LYS A 297 14.26 15.99 23.62
N VAL A 298 13.87 17.06 24.31
CA VAL A 298 12.69 17.88 24.03
C VAL A 298 13.02 18.94 22.97
N VAL A 299 14.23 19.48 22.99
CA VAL A 299 14.65 20.53 22.05
C VAL A 299 15.08 19.97 20.68
N ALA A 300 15.75 18.81 20.68
CA ALA A 300 16.32 18.21 19.48
C ALA A 300 15.32 18.00 18.32
N PRO A 301 14.07 17.55 18.56
CA PRO A 301 13.05 17.43 17.51
C PRO A 301 12.73 18.76 16.80
N VAL A 302 12.68 19.88 17.54
CA VAL A 302 12.40 21.21 16.99
C VAL A 302 13.49 21.63 16.01
N ILE A 303 14.76 21.49 16.40
CA ILE A 303 15.90 21.83 15.53
C ILE A 303 15.98 20.91 14.30
N ILE A 304 15.64 19.62 14.45
CA ILE A 304 15.52 18.71 13.30
C ILE A 304 14.41 19.16 12.35
N LYS A 305 13.26 19.63 12.88
CA LYS A 305 12.16 20.14 12.08
C LYS A 305 12.57 21.40 11.29
N PHE A 306 13.20 22.38 11.94
CA PHE A 306 13.71 23.58 11.24
C PHE A 306 14.73 23.24 10.15
N PHE A 307 15.63 22.29 10.41
CA PHE A 307 16.57 21.79 9.41
C PHE A 307 15.85 21.21 8.19
N ARG A 308 14.88 20.31 8.40
CA ARG A 308 14.13 19.65 7.33
C ARG A 308 13.34 20.68 6.51
N ARG A 309 12.58 21.56 7.17
CA ARG A 309 11.79 22.60 6.49
C ARG A 309 12.67 23.58 5.72
N SER A 310 13.77 24.03 6.29
CA SER A 310 14.71 24.93 5.59
C SER A 310 15.33 24.27 4.35
N ARG A 311 15.60 22.96 4.39
CA ARG A 311 16.05 22.18 3.22
C ARG A 311 14.95 22.10 2.16
N ASP A 312 13.73 21.73 2.57
CA ASP A 312 12.62 21.47 1.64
C ASP A 312 12.15 22.77 0.96
N LEU A 313 12.21 23.90 1.67
CA LEU A 313 11.90 25.23 1.15
C LEU A 313 13.04 25.87 0.34
N GLY A 314 14.23 25.26 0.30
CA GLY A 314 15.39 25.80 -0.42
C GLY A 314 15.90 27.14 0.14
N LEU A 315 15.82 27.34 1.45
CA LEU A 315 16.17 28.62 2.08
C LEU A 315 17.68 28.82 2.22
N TYR A 316 18.12 30.07 2.19
CA TYR A 316 19.53 30.46 2.26
C TYR A 316 19.72 31.73 3.09
N LEU A 317 20.98 32.10 3.31
CA LEU A 317 21.37 33.36 3.93
C LEU A 317 22.63 33.95 3.25
N PRO A 318 22.78 35.28 3.26
CA PRO A 318 24.08 35.92 3.07
C PRO A 318 25.06 35.48 4.17
N GLU A 319 26.34 35.29 3.82
CA GLU A 319 27.37 34.82 4.75
C GLU A 319 27.59 35.79 5.93
N GLU A 320 27.49 37.11 5.68
CA GLU A 320 27.61 38.14 6.71
C GLU A 320 26.49 38.16 7.77
N GLU A 321 25.37 37.47 7.51
CA GLU A 321 24.22 37.44 8.42
C GLU A 321 24.16 36.17 9.30
N GLU A 322 25.17 35.29 9.25
CA GLU A 322 25.19 34.01 9.99
C GLU A 322 24.79 34.19 11.47
N SER A 323 25.39 35.15 12.17
CA SER A 323 25.10 35.39 13.59
C SER A 323 23.68 35.87 13.85
N TYR A 324 23.15 36.76 13.02
CA TYR A 324 21.79 37.28 13.16
C TYR A 324 20.76 36.17 12.93
N ARG A 325 20.93 35.38 11.86
CA ARG A 325 20.00 34.27 11.55
C ARG A 325 20.03 33.17 12.61
N LEU A 326 21.20 32.87 13.19
CA LEU A 326 21.30 31.95 14.33
C LEU A 326 20.57 32.48 15.57
N ALA A 327 20.67 33.77 15.87
CA ALA A 327 19.96 34.38 16.99
C ALA A 327 18.44 34.32 16.78
N SER A 328 17.95 34.66 15.58
CA SER A 328 16.51 34.56 15.26
C SER A 328 16.00 33.11 15.32
N LEU A 329 16.78 32.14 14.83
CA LEU A 329 16.42 30.73 14.91
C LEU A 329 16.39 30.22 16.35
N THR A 330 17.33 30.68 17.18
CA THR A 330 17.35 30.37 18.62
C THR A 330 16.11 30.93 19.30
N ALA A 331 15.73 32.19 19.02
CA ALA A 331 14.54 32.81 19.57
C ALA A 331 13.25 32.08 19.17
N LEU A 332 13.12 31.72 17.89
CA LEU A 332 11.99 30.91 17.41
C LEU A 332 11.96 29.55 18.13
N GLY A 333 13.10 28.85 18.19
CA GLY A 333 13.20 27.56 18.88
C GLY A 333 12.83 27.64 20.36
N THR A 334 13.27 28.68 21.06
CA THR A 334 12.90 28.96 22.45
C THR A 334 11.39 29.14 22.60
N ALA A 335 10.75 29.95 21.75
CA ALA A 335 9.30 30.15 21.79
C ALA A 335 8.53 28.82 21.59
N VAL A 336 8.95 28.02 20.61
CA VAL A 336 8.34 26.71 20.31
C VAL A 336 8.49 25.73 21.46
N VAL A 337 9.67 25.66 22.07
CA VAL A 337 9.93 24.78 23.22
C VAL A 337 9.18 25.26 24.45
N MET A 338 9.12 26.57 24.71
CA MET A 338 8.34 27.12 25.83
C MET A 338 6.87 26.81 25.67
N ASN A 339 6.30 26.94 24.46
CA ASN A 339 4.93 26.54 24.20
C ASN A 339 4.69 25.06 24.55
N TYR A 340 5.62 24.17 24.16
CA TYR A 340 5.56 22.75 24.51
C TYR A 340 5.61 22.50 26.02
N LEU A 341 6.45 23.22 26.76
CA LEU A 341 6.52 23.06 28.21
C LEU A 341 5.21 23.50 28.91
N HIS A 342 4.49 24.46 28.36
CA HIS A 342 3.26 25.00 28.97
C HIS A 342 2.00 24.23 28.55
N THR A 343 1.94 23.77 27.30
CA THR A 343 0.73 23.18 26.69
C THR A 343 0.86 21.69 26.40
N GLY A 344 2.07 21.13 26.46
CA GLY A 344 2.37 19.79 25.98
C GLY A 344 2.46 19.67 24.46
N ARG A 345 2.31 20.77 23.71
CA ARG A 345 2.31 20.80 22.24
C ARG A 345 3.37 21.72 21.69
N TYR A 346 4.05 21.34 20.62
CA TYR A 346 4.99 22.22 19.92
C TYR A 346 4.29 23.20 18.98
N ILE A 347 3.00 23.48 19.16
CA ILE A 347 2.20 24.32 18.27
C ILE A 347 1.32 25.20 19.16
N PRO A 348 1.31 26.53 18.96
CA PRO A 348 0.35 27.42 19.62
C PRO A 348 -1.06 27.15 19.07
N ASP A 349 -2.08 27.20 19.94
CA ASP A 349 -3.48 27.02 19.54
C ASP A 349 -3.96 28.04 18.48
#